data_AF-A0A969UD70-F1
#
_entry.id   AF-A0A969UD70-F1
#
_cell.length_a   1.000
_cell.length_b   1.000
_cell.length_c   1.000
_cell.angle_alpha   90.00
_cell.angle_beta   90.00
_cell.angle_gamma   90.00
#
_symmetry.space_group_name_H-M   'P 1'
#
loop_
_entity.id
_entity.type
_entity.pdbx_description
1 polymer ?
#
loop_
_entity_poly.entity_id
_entity_poly.type
_entity_poly.pdbx_seq_one_letter_code
_entity_poly.pdbx_strand_id
1 'polypeptide(L)' 'MTRTQIQFPDPLYQRLKEIANQQDWSLAEVMRRAAEHFVARFPQTSPIPTAWSFPTLDCGGDF' A
#
# COMPACT_ATOMS: atom_id res chain seq x y z
N MET A 1 -8.39 13.94 9.16
CA MET A 1 -8.19 13.87 7.70
C MET A 1 -7.13 14.89 7.31
N THR A 2 -6.15 14.51 6.49
CA THR A 2 -5.15 15.43 5.92
C THR A 2 -5.60 15.83 4.52
N ARG A 3 -5.56 17.13 4.18
CA ARG A 3 -5.92 17.61 2.84
C ARG A 3 -4.74 17.37 1.89
N THR A 4 -4.98 16.62 0.83
CA THR A 4 -3.98 16.33 -0.21
C THR A 4 -4.56 16.65 -1.58
N GLN A 5 -3.76 17.26 -2.45
CA GLN A 5 -4.11 17.47 -3.86
C GLN A 5 -3.34 16.45 -4.70
N ILE A 6 -4.07 15.69 -5.52
CA ILE A 6 -3.53 14.64 -6.39
C ILE A 6 -4.08 14.84 -7.80
N GLN A 7 -3.30 14.48 -8.81
CA GLN A 7 -3.67 14.59 -10.21
C GLN A 7 -4.03 13.21 -10.76
N PHE A 8 -5.06 13.16 -11.60
CA PHE A 8 -5.49 11.95 -12.29
C PHE A 8 -5.50 12.19 -13.79
N PRO A 9 -5.16 11.18 -14.60
CA PRO A 9 -5.51 11.20 -16.02
C PRO A 9 -7.02 11.39 -16.18
N ASP A 10 -7.44 12.22 -17.13
CA ASP A 10 -8.86 12.47 -17.44
C ASP A 10 -9.73 11.21 -17.53
N PRO A 11 -9.35 10.13 -18.27
CA PRO A 11 -10.19 8.95 -18.37
C PRO A 11 -10.40 8.26 -17.02
N LEU A 12 -9.37 8.27 -16.16
CA LEU A 12 -9.45 7.67 -14.83
C LEU A 12 -10.38 8.50 -13.93
N TYR A 13 -10.25 9.83 -13.96
CA TYR A 13 -11.10 10.71 -13.18
C TYR A 13 -12.58 10.57 -13.53
N GLN A 14 -12.91 10.50 -14.83
CA GLN A 14 -14.28 10.28 -15.29
C GLN A 14 -14.84 8.95 -14.77
N ARG A 15 -14.05 7.87 -14.86
CA ARG A 15 -14.48 6.56 -14.38
C ARG A 15 -14.71 6.56 -12.86
N LEU A 16 -13.87 7.23 -12.09
CA LEU A 16 -14.06 7.38 -10.64
C LEU A 16 -15.33 8.17 -10.31
N LYS A 17 -15.65 9.21 -11.09
CA LYS A 17 -16.90 9.97 -10.96
C LYS A 17 -18.14 9.13 -11.26
N GLU A 18 -18.10 8.28 -12.27
CA GLU A 18 -19.20 7.37 -12.59
C GLU A 18 -19.48 6.41 -11.43
N ILE A 19 -18.42 5.83 -10.86
CA ILE A 19 -18.53 4.92 -9.71
C ILE A 19 -19.08 5.66 -8.49
N ALA A 20 -18.57 6.86 -8.22
CA ALA A 20 -19.07 7.71 -7.15
C ALA A 20 -20.58 7.95 -7.29
N ASN A 21 -21.04 8.29 -8.49
CA ASN A 21 -22.46 8.54 -8.78
C ASN A 21 -23.31 7.27 -8.65
N GLN A 22 -22.84 6.13 -9.14
CA GLN A 22 -23.55 4.85 -9.05
C GLN A 22 -23.75 4.38 -7.60
N GLN A 23 -22.80 4.70 -6.72
CA GLN A 23 -22.81 4.28 -5.32
C GLN A 23 -23.35 5.35 -4.36
N ASP A 24 -23.80 6.50 -4.88
CA ASP A 24 -24.18 7.69 -4.10
C ASP A 24 -23.09 8.16 -3.11
N TRP A 25 -21.83 8.05 -3.55
CA TRP A 25 -20.66 8.44 -2.75
C TRP A 25 -20.03 9.72 -3.25
N SER A 26 -19.35 10.43 -2.35
CA SER A 26 -18.41 11.48 -2.76
C SER A 26 -17.16 10.86 -3.41
N LEU A 27 -16.52 11.60 -4.31
CA LEU A 27 -15.24 11.17 -4.91
C LEU A 27 -14.16 10.93 -3.83
N ALA A 28 -14.17 11.71 -2.75
CA ALA A 28 -13.26 11.54 -1.63
C ALA A 28 -13.47 10.19 -0.91
N GLU A 29 -14.71 9.74 -0.79
CA GLU A 29 -15.05 8.46 -0.18
C GLU A 29 -14.64 7.27 -1.06
N VAL A 30 -14.80 7.40 -2.38
CA VAL A 30 -14.24 6.43 -3.33
C VAL A 30 -12.72 6.32 -3.17
N MET A 31 -12.02 7.45 -3.10
CA MET A 31 -10.57 7.48 -2.92
C MET A 31 -10.11 6.90 -1.58
N ARG A 32 -10.85 7.18 -0.49
CA ARG A 32 -10.57 6.61 0.83
C ARG A 32 -10.61 5.09 0.77
N ARG A 33 -11.70 4.52 0.25
CA ARG A 33 -11.88 3.07 0.12
C ARG A 33 -10.83 2.43 -0.79
N ALA A 34 -10.51 3.08 -1.91
CA ALA A 34 -9.46 2.61 -2.81
C ALA A 34 -8.10 2.56 -2.10
N ALA A 35 -7.75 3.59 -1.33
CA ALA A 35 -6.51 3.62 -0.55
C ALA A 35 -6.48 2.54 0.54
N GLU A 36 -7.58 2.32 1.26
CA GLU A 36 -7.69 1.24 2.25
C GLU A 36 -7.50 -0.14 1.61
N HIS A 37 -8.16 -0.41 0.50
CA HIS A 37 -7.99 -1.64 -0.25
C HIS A 37 -6.56 -1.82 -0.78
N PHE A 38 -5.93 -0.72 -1.23
CA PHE A 38 -4.55 -0.75 -1.68
C PHE A 38 -3.61 -1.11 -0.54
N VAL A 39 -3.69 -0.43 0.60
CA VAL A 39 -2.84 -0.72 1.78
C VAL A 39 -3.06 -2.15 2.28
N ALA A 40 -4.29 -2.64 2.29
CA ALA A 40 -4.58 -4.03 2.69
C ALA A 40 -3.89 -5.07 1.78
N ARG A 41 -3.62 -4.73 0.52
CA ARG A 41 -2.91 -5.60 -0.43
C ARG A 41 -1.39 -5.56 -0.29
N PHE A 42 -0.85 -4.50 0.32
CA PHE A 42 0.56 -4.34 0.61
C PHE A 42 0.78 -4.31 2.13
N PRO A 43 0.56 -5.43 2.83
CA PRO A 43 0.87 -5.50 4.26
C PRO A 43 2.35 -5.16 4.47
N GLN A 44 2.67 -4.44 5.54
CA GLN A 44 4.04 -4.05 5.86
C GLN A 44 4.91 -5.30 6.02
N THR A 45 5.57 -5.70 4.93
CA THR A 45 6.57 -6.76 4.94
C THR A 45 7.90 -6.08 5.18
N SER A 46 8.18 -5.83 6.45
CA SER A 46 9.53 -5.88 7.00
C SER A 46 9.43 -5.66 8.52
N PRO A 47 9.72 -6.68 9.35
CA PRO A 47 10.55 -6.37 10.50
C PRO A 47 11.77 -5.61 9.98
N ILE A 48 12.15 -4.53 10.67
CA ILE A 48 13.47 -3.89 10.51
C ILE A 48 14.47 -5.03 10.26
N PRO A 49 15.24 -5.03 9.15
CA PRO A 49 16.18 -6.12 8.92
C PRO A 49 17.06 -6.19 10.15
N THR A 50 16.88 -7.24 10.96
CA THR A 50 17.85 -7.62 11.97
C THR A 50 19.16 -7.69 11.21
N ALA A 51 20.11 -6.85 11.61
CA ALA A 51 21.38 -6.64 10.93
C ALA A 51 21.83 -7.94 10.28
N TRP A 52 21.89 -7.94 8.94
CA TRP A 52 22.28 -9.11 8.18
C TRP A 52 23.55 -9.69 8.80
N SER A 53 23.48 -10.92 9.31
CA SER A 53 24.61 -11.60 9.93
C SER A 53 25.17 -12.62 8.94
N PHE A 54 26.49 -12.65 8.83
CA PHE A 54 27.20 -13.58 7.98
C PHE A 54 26.97 -15.02 8.50
N PRO A 55 26.48 -15.96 7.68
CA PRO A 55 26.27 -17.34 8.13
C PRO A 55 27.63 -17.95 8.48
N THR A 56 27.83 -18.24 9.77
CA THR A 56 29.04 -18.91 10.25
C THR A 56 28.80 -20.41 10.22
N LEU A 57 29.68 -21.15 9.54
CA LEU A 57 29.69 -22.61 9.57
C LEU A 57 30.37 -23.06 10.87
N ASP A 58 29.65 -23.83 11.68
CA ASP A 58 30.24 -24.55 12.81
C ASP A 58 31.04 -25.72 12.25
N CYS A 59 32.33 -25.49 12.04
CA CYS A 59 33.28 -26.54 11.71
C CYS A 59 33.56 -27.31 13.01
N GLY A 60 32.63 -28.18 13.41
CA GLY A 60 32.63 -28.93 14.66
C GLY A 60 34.03 -29.22 15.17
N GLY A 61 34.31 -28.71 16.38
CA GLY A 61 35.64 -28.75 16.98
C GLY A 61 36.11 -30.19 17.19
N ASP A 62 37.11 -30.58 16.42
CA ASP A 62 37.96 -31.73 16.70
C ASP A 62 39.39 -31.20 16.74
N PHE A 63 39.91 -30.94 17.95
CA PHE A 63 41.30 -31.04 18.42
C PHE A 63 41.34 -30.80 19.93
#